data_AF-A0A9W6FT33-F1
#
_entry.id   AF-A0A9W6FT33-F1
#
_cell.length_a   1.000
_cell.length_b   1.000
_cell.length_c   1.000
_cell.angle_alpha   90.00
_cell.angle_beta   90.00
_cell.angle_gamma   90.00
#
_symmetry.space_group_name_H-M   'P 1'
#
loop_
_entity.id
_entity.type
_entity.pdbx_description
1 polymer ?
#
loop_
_entity_poly.entity_id
_entity_poly.type
_entity_poly.pdbx_seq_one_letter_code
_entity_poly.pdbx_strand_id
1 'polypeptide(L)'
;MGMDTPEQDRPDAATSHPRVADLGTLKALGHPLRIEIFDALSLYGPATASMLAERLGESSGAMSYHLRQLADHDLVREVVGKGTARERWWERTPGGLSVAPPDHVDDPASKAAAQVVVDHVQHQRERLLREFIDRGMHELPERWLHASVMSTANLHLTPEQLDEASNEIMSAIEAVVARYRGLDLPGSRPVQVQLNAFPLVDGEEVPE
;
A
#
# COMPACT_ATOMS: atom_id res chain seq x y z
N MET A 1 -35.84 17.47 -26.32
CA MET A 1 -35.37 17.84 -24.97
C MET A 1 -34.27 16.86 -24.60
N GLY A 2 -33.08 17.05 -25.17
CA GLY A 2 -31.89 16.26 -24.85
C GLY A 2 -31.10 17.02 -23.82
N MET A 3 -30.87 16.43 -22.66
CA MET A 3 -30.00 17.03 -21.65
C MET A 3 -28.55 16.69 -22.02
N ASP A 4 -27.83 17.73 -22.46
CA ASP A 4 -26.37 17.75 -22.43
C ASP A 4 -25.91 17.44 -21.00
N THR A 5 -25.20 16.34 -20.84
CA THR A 5 -24.44 16.07 -19.62
C THR A 5 -23.05 16.68 -19.83
N PRO A 6 -22.60 17.62 -19.00
CA PRO A 6 -21.28 18.20 -19.16
C PRO A 6 -20.22 17.14 -18.84
N GLU A 7 -19.36 16.88 -19.82
CA GLU A 7 -18.14 16.10 -19.69
C GLU A 7 -17.23 16.81 -18.68
N GLN A 8 -17.27 16.33 -17.43
CA GLN A 8 -16.33 16.77 -16.41
C GLN A 8 -14.96 16.21 -16.74
N ASP A 9 -14.08 17.13 -17.11
CA ASP A 9 -12.64 17.01 -17.28
C ASP A 9 -12.04 16.34 -16.03
N ARG A 10 -11.84 15.01 -16.10
CA ARG A 10 -11.15 14.26 -15.05
C ARG A 10 -9.66 14.45 -15.30
N PRO A 11 -8.89 14.97 -14.34
CA PRO A 11 -7.44 15.01 -14.50
C PRO A 11 -6.96 13.58 -14.72
N ASP A 12 -6.23 13.37 -15.82
CA ASP A 12 -5.57 12.12 -16.16
C ASP A 12 -4.92 11.55 -14.90
N ALA A 13 -5.50 10.44 -14.41
CA ALA A 13 -4.88 9.63 -13.38
C ALA A 13 -3.70 8.94 -14.04
N ALA A 14 -2.60 9.68 -14.19
CA ALA A 14 -1.34 9.17 -14.70
C ALA A 14 -1.04 7.86 -13.97
N THR A 15 -0.97 6.79 -14.75
CA THR A 15 -0.48 5.48 -14.35
C THR A 15 0.98 5.65 -13.93
N SER A 16 1.17 6.11 -12.69
CA SER A 16 2.49 6.26 -12.09
C SER A 16 3.00 4.85 -11.81
N HIS A 17 3.85 4.35 -12.71
CA HIS A 17 4.63 3.16 -12.45
C HIS A 17 5.31 3.31 -11.08
N PRO A 18 5.24 2.28 -10.22
CA PRO A 18 5.76 2.41 -8.87
C PRO A 18 7.26 2.73 -8.92
N ARG A 19 7.66 3.78 -8.21
CA ARG A 19 9.08 4.20 -8.14
C ARG A 19 9.86 3.14 -7.37
N VAL A 20 10.97 2.69 -7.93
CA VAL A 20 11.87 1.77 -7.23
C VAL A 20 12.56 2.53 -6.09
N ALA A 21 12.47 2.00 -4.87
CA ALA A 21 13.07 2.59 -3.69
C ALA A 21 14.61 2.55 -3.78
N ASP A 22 15.25 3.71 -3.70
CA ASP A 22 16.70 3.82 -3.60
C ASP A 22 17.21 3.55 -2.16
N LEU A 23 18.52 3.47 -1.97
CA LEU A 23 19.12 3.23 -0.65
C LEU A 23 18.73 4.30 0.39
N GLY A 24 18.60 5.57 -0.03
CA GLY A 24 18.18 6.65 0.86
C GLY A 24 16.76 6.42 1.38
N THR A 25 15.86 6.06 0.48
CA THR A 25 14.45 5.74 0.73
C THR A 25 14.32 4.51 1.63
N LEU A 26 15.10 3.46 1.36
CA LEU A 26 15.12 2.25 2.20
C LEU A 26 15.63 2.55 3.62
N LYS A 27 16.67 3.39 3.76
CA LYS A 27 17.15 3.85 5.08
C LYS A 27 16.12 4.71 5.79
N ALA A 28 15.41 5.56 5.05
CA ALA A 28 14.28 6.32 5.58
C ALA A 28 13.16 5.40 6.06
N LEU A 29 12.94 4.24 5.45
CA LEU A 29 12.00 3.24 5.96
C LEU A 29 12.58 2.31 7.03
N GLY A 30 13.89 2.28 7.25
CA GLY A 30 14.54 1.37 8.21
C GLY A 30 14.17 1.54 9.69
N HIS A 31 13.28 2.48 10.04
CA HIS A 31 12.74 2.61 11.40
C HIS A 31 11.29 2.12 11.42
N PRO A 32 10.90 1.19 12.33
CA PRO A 32 9.56 0.59 12.33
C PRO A 32 8.41 1.60 12.29
N LEU A 33 8.48 2.62 13.16
CA LEU A 33 7.46 3.68 13.21
C LEU A 33 7.29 4.46 11.89
N ARG A 34 8.34 4.59 11.08
CA ARG A 34 8.22 5.28 9.78
C ARG A 34 7.48 4.42 8.75
N ILE A 35 7.64 3.10 8.81
CA ILE A 35 6.84 2.18 8.00
C ILE A 35 5.39 2.21 8.46
N GLU A 36 5.13 2.19 9.76
CA GLU A 36 3.77 2.27 10.31
C GLU A 36 3.05 3.57 9.94
N ILE A 37 3.74 4.71 9.98
CA ILE A 37 3.21 6.01 9.52
C ILE A 37 2.87 5.94 8.03
N PHE A 38 3.79 5.43 7.21
CA PHE A 38 3.60 5.31 5.77
C PHE A 38 2.41 4.42 5.42
N ASP A 39 2.28 3.27 6.10
CA ASP A 39 1.14 2.35 5.96
C ASP A 39 -0.17 3.01 6.40
N ALA A 40 -0.18 3.70 7.54
CA ALA A 40 -1.38 4.37 8.04
C ALA A 40 -1.89 5.42 7.05
N LEU A 41 -1.00 6.22 6.47
CA LEU A 41 -1.36 7.19 5.42
C LEU A 41 -1.81 6.50 4.12
N SER A 42 -1.29 5.32 3.83
CA SER A 42 -1.72 4.52 2.68
C SER A 42 -3.12 3.94 2.85
N LEU A 43 -3.45 3.47 4.05
CA LEU A 43 -4.69 2.75 4.34
C LEU A 43 -5.84 3.72 4.66
N TYR A 44 -5.56 4.72 5.48
CA TYR A 44 -6.57 5.61 6.05
C TYR A 44 -6.60 6.99 5.38
N GLY A 45 -5.70 7.23 4.42
CA GLY A 45 -5.61 8.49 3.69
C GLY A 45 -4.91 9.61 4.49
N PRO A 46 -5.05 10.88 4.03
CA PRO A 46 -4.34 12.00 4.61
C PRO A 46 -4.68 12.22 6.09
N ALA A 47 -3.68 12.49 6.91
CA ALA A 47 -3.84 12.66 8.36
C ALA A 47 -2.88 13.72 8.95
N THR A 48 -3.19 14.22 10.13
CA THR A 48 -2.31 15.11 10.89
C THR A 48 -1.36 14.31 11.79
N ALA A 49 -0.29 14.95 12.27
CA ALA A 49 0.64 14.31 13.22
C ALA A 49 -0.07 13.84 14.50
N SER A 50 -1.07 14.59 14.98
CA SER A 50 -1.85 14.21 16.17
C SER A 50 -2.78 13.02 15.91
N MET A 51 -3.42 12.94 14.75
CA MET A 51 -4.25 11.78 14.37
C MET A 51 -3.40 10.51 14.25
N LEU A 52 -2.20 10.62 13.68
CA LEU A 52 -1.25 9.50 13.58
C LEU A 52 -0.71 9.09 14.96
N ALA A 53 -0.43 10.06 15.82
CA ALA A 53 0.02 9.83 17.20
C ALA A 53 -1.01 9.03 18.01
N GLU A 54 -2.28 9.45 17.94
CA GLU A 54 -3.38 8.75 18.59
C GLU A 54 -3.54 7.32 18.04
N ARG A 55 -3.48 7.16 16.72
CA ARG A 55 -3.63 5.84 16.07
C ARG A 55 -2.51 4.87 16.42
N LEU A 56 -1.27 5.35 16.49
CA LEU A 56 -0.07 4.53 16.65
C LEU A 56 0.42 4.48 18.11
N GLY A 57 -0.30 5.10 19.05
CA GLY A 57 0.04 5.07 20.48
C GLY A 57 1.31 5.83 20.83
N GLU A 58 1.61 6.90 20.09
CA GLU A 58 2.87 7.64 20.15
C GLU A 58 2.65 9.13 20.43
N SER A 59 3.73 9.89 20.61
CA SER A 59 3.62 11.35 20.81
C SER A 59 3.53 12.14 19.49
N SER A 60 2.75 13.22 19.47
CA SER A 60 2.70 14.14 18.31
C SER A 60 4.06 14.75 17.96
N GLY A 61 4.95 14.90 18.94
CA GLY A 61 6.33 15.34 18.75
C GLY A 61 7.15 14.33 17.96
N ALA A 62 7.10 13.05 18.33
CA ALA A 62 7.73 11.96 17.59
C ALA A 62 7.16 11.85 16.17
N MET A 63 5.83 11.90 16.02
CA MET A 63 5.17 11.87 14.71
C MET A 63 5.66 12.99 13.79
N SER A 64 5.74 14.21 14.31
CA SER A 64 6.22 15.37 13.54
C SER A 64 7.67 15.20 13.08
N TYR A 65 8.52 14.58 13.91
CA TYR A 65 9.89 14.26 13.53
C TYR A 65 9.95 13.23 12.40
N HIS A 66 9.23 12.11 12.56
CA HIS A 66 9.23 11.03 11.58
C HIS A 66 8.60 11.44 10.24
N LEU A 67 7.52 12.23 10.25
CA LEU A 67 6.90 12.76 9.03
C LEU A 67 7.85 13.65 8.22
N ARG A 68 8.65 14.50 8.90
CA ARG A 68 9.67 15.31 8.21
C ARG A 68 10.74 14.42 7.57
N GLN A 69 11.24 13.43 8.30
CA GLN A 69 12.22 12.48 7.77
C GLN A 69 11.69 11.71 6.56
N LEU A 70 10.42 11.29 6.58
CA LEU A 70 9.78 10.67 5.43
C LEU A 70 9.64 11.64 4.25
N ALA A 71 9.31 12.90 4.53
CA ALA A 71 9.15 13.94 3.51
C ALA A 71 10.48 14.33 2.83
N ASP A 72 11.60 14.30 3.55
CA ASP A 72 12.94 14.53 3.01
C ASP A 72 13.31 13.52 1.90
N HIS A 73 12.63 12.36 1.88
CA HIS A 73 12.79 11.29 0.89
C HIS A 73 11.57 11.14 -0.05
N ASP A 74 10.68 12.13 -0.10
CA ASP A 74 9.49 12.13 -0.96
C ASP A 74 8.58 10.90 -0.79
N LEU A 75 8.56 10.33 0.42
CA LEU A 75 7.64 9.24 0.80
C LEU A 75 6.28 9.78 1.21
N VAL A 76 6.26 10.96 1.83
CA VAL A 76 5.06 11.69 2.23
C VAL A 76 5.21 13.16 1.88
N ARG A 77 4.08 13.84 1.67
CA ARG A 77 4.05 15.26 1.38
C ARG A 77 2.98 15.97 2.21
N GLU A 78 3.18 17.27 2.42
CA GLU A 78 2.18 18.11 3.05
C GLU A 78 1.02 18.38 2.08
N VAL A 79 -0.21 18.20 2.54
CA VAL A 79 -1.44 18.53 1.81
C VAL A 79 -1.72 20.02 1.96
N VAL A 80 -1.21 20.79 1.00
CA VAL A 80 -1.39 22.24 0.97
C VAL A 80 -2.89 22.59 0.90
N GLY A 81 -3.33 23.52 1.75
CA GLY A 81 -4.70 24.04 1.75
C GLY A 81 -5.73 23.25 2.58
N LYS A 82 -5.39 22.07 3.12
CA LYS A 82 -6.27 21.29 4.02
C LYS A 82 -6.09 21.64 5.50
N GLY A 83 -4.94 22.22 5.85
CA GLY A 83 -4.55 22.55 7.22
C GLY A 83 -4.65 24.02 7.61
N THR A 84 -4.21 24.33 8.84
CA THR A 84 -4.03 25.70 9.34
C THR A 84 -2.54 26.00 9.53
N ALA A 85 -2.17 27.24 9.86
CA ALA A 85 -0.79 27.59 10.19
C ALA A 85 -0.19 26.76 11.35
N ARG A 86 -1.04 26.14 12.17
CA ARG A 86 -0.63 25.30 13.31
C ARG A 86 -0.85 23.80 13.09
N GLU A 87 -1.54 23.41 12.03
CA GLU A 87 -1.94 22.02 11.79
C GLU A 87 -1.65 21.64 10.35
N ARG A 88 -0.67 20.76 10.17
CA ARG A 88 -0.23 20.26 8.87
C ARG A 88 -0.85 18.90 8.61
N TRP A 89 -1.43 18.76 7.42
CA TRP A 89 -1.94 17.50 6.91
C TRP A 89 -0.89 16.84 6.03
N TRP A 90 -0.74 15.54 6.17
CA TRP A 90 0.24 14.74 5.45
C TRP A 90 -0.48 13.67 4.66
N GLU A 91 0.03 13.35 3.49
CA GLU A 91 -0.40 12.20 2.70
C GLU A 91 0.82 11.49 2.09
N ARG A 92 0.63 10.25 1.65
CA ARG A 92 1.66 9.60 0.84
C ARG A 92 1.87 10.35 -0.46
N THR A 93 3.11 10.45 -0.91
CA THR A 93 3.37 10.98 -2.25
C THR A 93 2.72 10.03 -3.28
N PRO A 94 1.92 10.56 -4.23
CA PRO A 94 1.33 9.75 -5.30
C PRO A 94 2.40 9.01 -6.11
N GLY A 95 2.10 7.79 -6.53
CA GLY A 95 3.11 6.86 -7.04
C GLY A 95 3.28 5.70 -6.09
N GLY A 96 3.12 4.47 -6.60
CA GLY A 96 3.49 3.31 -5.80
C GLY A 96 4.97 3.37 -5.43
N LEU A 97 5.34 2.74 -4.32
CA LEU A 97 6.73 2.49 -3.97
C LEU A 97 6.97 1.01 -4.22
N SER A 98 7.86 0.68 -5.16
CA SER A 98 8.33 -0.68 -5.38
C SER A 98 9.64 -0.85 -4.62
N VAL A 99 9.71 -1.85 -3.74
CA VAL A 99 11.00 -2.31 -3.21
C VAL A 99 11.48 -3.36 -4.20
N ALA A 100 12.56 -3.06 -4.93
CA ALA A 100 13.15 -4.04 -5.83
C ALA A 100 13.52 -5.32 -5.06
N PRO A 101 13.42 -6.51 -5.67
CA PRO A 101 13.84 -7.74 -5.02
C PRO A 101 15.28 -7.60 -4.53
N PRO A 102 15.61 -8.05 -3.30
CA PRO A 102 16.94 -7.88 -2.70
C PRO A 102 18.12 -8.36 -3.56
N ASP A 103 17.86 -9.24 -4.53
CA ASP A 103 18.86 -9.78 -5.46
C ASP A 103 19.22 -8.84 -6.63
N HIS A 104 18.47 -7.74 -6.80
CA HIS A 104 18.77 -6.67 -7.76
C HIS A 104 19.55 -5.51 -7.13
N VAL A 105 20.07 -5.70 -5.91
CA VAL A 105 20.73 -4.68 -5.11
C VAL A 105 22.18 -5.10 -4.85
N ASP A 106 23.13 -4.44 -5.52
CA ASP A 106 24.55 -4.80 -5.49
C ASP A 106 25.24 -4.46 -4.14
N ASP A 107 24.68 -3.54 -3.36
CA ASP A 107 25.25 -3.10 -2.08
C ASP A 107 24.68 -3.90 -0.88
N PRO A 108 25.52 -4.57 -0.06
CA PRO A 108 25.05 -5.36 1.08
C PRO A 108 24.21 -4.57 2.10
N ALA A 109 24.54 -3.30 2.33
CA ALA A 109 23.77 -2.46 3.25
C ALA A 109 22.38 -2.13 2.70
N SER A 110 22.29 -1.90 1.39
CA SER A 110 21.03 -1.71 0.68
C SER A 110 20.18 -2.98 0.66
N LYS A 111 20.80 -4.15 0.49
CA LYS A 111 20.12 -5.45 0.56
C LYS A 111 19.51 -5.70 1.93
N ALA A 112 20.27 -5.46 3.01
CA ALA A 112 19.77 -5.58 4.37
C ALA A 112 18.63 -4.60 4.68
N ALA A 113 18.74 -3.35 4.23
CA ALA A 113 17.68 -2.37 4.40
C ALA A 113 16.40 -2.75 3.63
N ALA A 114 16.52 -3.25 2.39
CA ALA A 114 15.41 -3.76 1.61
C ALA A 114 14.69 -4.92 2.33
N GLN A 115 15.45 -5.87 2.88
CA GLN A 115 14.88 -7.01 3.61
C GLN A 115 14.04 -6.56 4.80
N VAL A 116 14.52 -5.62 5.62
CA VAL A 116 13.78 -5.09 6.77
C VAL A 116 12.44 -4.48 6.34
N VAL A 117 12.43 -3.74 5.23
CA VAL A 117 11.19 -3.14 4.71
C VAL A 117 10.23 -4.21 4.19
N VAL A 118 10.73 -5.18 3.44
CA VAL A 118 9.92 -6.30 2.92
C VAL A 118 9.30 -7.09 4.07
N ASP A 119 10.10 -7.48 5.07
CA ASP A 119 9.64 -8.26 6.22
C ASP A 119 8.54 -7.51 6.97
N HIS A 120 8.70 -6.20 7.20
CA HIS A 120 7.68 -5.40 7.86
C HIS A 120 6.39 -5.34 7.05
N VAL A 121 6.46 -5.08 5.74
CA VAL A 121 5.29 -5.03 4.86
C VAL A 121 4.54 -6.37 4.89
N GLN A 122 5.27 -7.49 4.86
CA GLN A 122 4.66 -8.82 4.92
C GLN A 122 4.03 -9.10 6.28
N HIS A 123 4.70 -8.77 7.38
CA HIS A 123 4.15 -8.89 8.73
C HIS A 123 2.87 -8.05 8.91
N GLN A 124 2.86 -6.83 8.37
CA GLN A 124 1.69 -5.94 8.41
C GLN A 124 0.51 -6.55 7.65
N ARG A 125 0.74 -7.02 6.42
CA ARG A 125 -0.28 -7.68 5.60
C ARG A 125 -0.89 -8.88 6.30
N GLU A 126 -0.05 -9.71 6.90
CA GLU A 126 -0.47 -10.89 7.66
C GLU A 126 -1.25 -10.49 8.93
N ARG A 127 -0.81 -9.44 9.64
CA ARG A 127 -1.51 -8.91 10.82
C ARG A 127 -2.92 -8.42 10.47
N LEU A 128 -3.07 -7.64 9.41
CA LEU A 128 -4.37 -7.12 8.97
C LEU A 128 -5.31 -8.23 8.48
N LEU A 129 -4.77 -9.24 7.78
CA LEU A 129 -5.54 -10.41 7.38
C LEU A 129 -6.03 -11.21 8.60
N ARG A 130 -5.15 -11.49 9.56
CA ARG A 130 -5.52 -12.16 10.83
C ARG A 130 -6.57 -11.37 11.60
N GLU A 131 -6.39 -10.05 11.73
CA GLU A 131 -7.37 -9.18 12.39
C GLU A 131 -8.75 -9.25 11.73
N PHE A 132 -8.81 -9.27 10.39
CA PHE A 132 -10.07 -9.47 9.66
C PHE A 132 -10.67 -10.87 9.90
N ILE A 133 -9.87 -11.92 9.90
CA ILE A 133 -10.35 -13.30 10.16
C ILE A 133 -10.90 -13.43 11.58
N ASP A 134 -10.16 -12.96 12.57
CA ASP A 134 -10.47 -13.17 14.00
C ASP A 134 -11.64 -12.28 14.45
N ARG A 135 -11.57 -10.98 14.12
CA ARG A 135 -12.53 -9.98 14.60
C ARG A 135 -13.58 -9.62 13.56
N GLY A 136 -13.20 -9.59 12.29
CA GLY A 136 -14.07 -9.12 11.20
C GLY A 136 -15.37 -9.91 11.10
N MET A 137 -15.31 -11.23 11.29
CA MET A 137 -16.48 -12.12 11.26
C MET A 137 -17.56 -11.78 12.30
N HIS A 138 -17.18 -11.16 13.42
CA HIS A 138 -18.08 -10.84 14.53
C HIS A 138 -18.43 -9.35 14.60
N GLU A 139 -17.53 -8.49 14.13
CA GLU A 139 -17.66 -7.03 14.28
C GLU A 139 -18.18 -6.32 13.02
N LEU A 140 -18.12 -6.97 11.84
CA LEU A 140 -18.52 -6.34 10.59
C LEU A 140 -19.94 -6.75 10.16
N PRO A 141 -20.73 -5.83 9.56
CA PRO A 141 -22.02 -6.18 8.99
C PRO A 141 -21.91 -7.24 7.88
N GLU A 142 -22.89 -8.16 7.80
CA GLU A 142 -22.91 -9.29 6.84
C GLU A 142 -22.63 -8.88 5.40
N ARG A 143 -23.16 -7.74 4.95
CA ARG A 143 -22.93 -7.22 3.59
C ARG A 143 -21.44 -7.04 3.24
N TRP A 144 -20.58 -6.76 4.22
CA TRP A 144 -19.14 -6.68 4.03
C TRP A 144 -18.49 -8.06 4.02
N LEU A 145 -18.97 -8.99 4.84
CA LEU A 145 -18.48 -10.37 4.84
C LEU A 145 -18.79 -11.07 3.51
N HIS A 146 -20.00 -10.89 2.97
CA HIS A 146 -20.40 -11.44 1.67
C HIS A 146 -19.65 -10.84 0.48
N ALA A 147 -19.25 -9.56 0.59
CA ALA A 147 -18.48 -8.88 -0.46
C ALA A 147 -16.97 -9.16 -0.38
N SER A 148 -16.47 -9.61 0.77
CA SER A 148 -15.07 -9.97 0.96
C SER A 148 -14.73 -11.26 0.20
N VAL A 149 -13.55 -11.28 -0.41
CA VAL A 149 -13.02 -12.46 -1.10
C VAL A 149 -11.73 -12.88 -0.43
N MET A 150 -11.67 -14.14 0.00
CA MET A 150 -10.45 -14.82 0.40
C MET A 150 -10.38 -16.09 -0.46
N SER A 151 -9.45 -16.12 -1.41
CA SER A 151 -9.32 -17.24 -2.34
C SER A 151 -7.85 -17.60 -2.51
N THR A 152 -7.60 -18.91 -2.58
CA THR A 152 -6.31 -19.49 -2.94
C THR A 152 -6.53 -20.40 -4.13
N ALA A 153 -5.75 -20.21 -5.18
CA ALA A 153 -5.71 -21.10 -6.35
C ALA A 153 -4.29 -21.66 -6.51
N ASN A 154 -4.19 -22.93 -6.88
CA ASN A 154 -2.91 -23.60 -7.13
C ASN A 154 -2.84 -23.96 -8.61
N LEU A 155 -1.73 -23.59 -9.26
CA LEU A 155 -1.46 -23.82 -10.68
C LEU A 155 -0.08 -24.46 -10.83
N HIS A 156 0.12 -25.22 -11.90
CA HIS A 156 1.45 -25.62 -12.36
C HIS A 156 1.75 -24.77 -13.59
N LEU A 157 2.78 -23.93 -13.51
CA LEU A 157 3.15 -22.97 -14.56
C LEU A 157 4.65 -23.05 -14.79
N THR A 158 5.06 -22.94 -16.05
CA THR A 158 6.44 -22.60 -16.42
C THR A 158 6.76 -21.15 -15.99
N PRO A 159 8.05 -20.75 -15.91
CA PRO A 159 8.42 -19.38 -15.59
C PRO A 159 7.77 -18.33 -16.51
N GLU A 160 7.69 -18.61 -17.81
CA GLU A 160 7.07 -17.72 -18.80
C GLU A 160 5.57 -17.59 -18.57
N GLN A 161 4.89 -18.71 -18.27
CA GLN A 161 3.46 -18.69 -17.95
C GLN A 161 3.16 -18.01 -16.61
N LEU A 162 4.08 -18.10 -15.64
CA LEU A 162 3.97 -17.39 -14.37
C LEU A 162 4.10 -15.88 -14.57
N ASP A 163 5.02 -15.42 -15.41
CA ASP A 163 5.16 -14.00 -15.75
C ASP A 163 3.90 -13.47 -16.48
N GLU A 164 3.39 -14.21 -17.47
CA GLU A 164 2.15 -13.87 -18.18
C GLU A 164 0.96 -13.76 -17.23
N ALA A 165 0.73 -14.79 -16.40
CA ALA A 165 -0.35 -14.81 -15.43
C ALA A 165 -0.20 -13.68 -14.39
N SER A 166 1.02 -13.40 -13.93
CA SER A 166 1.29 -12.33 -12.98
C SER A 166 0.95 -10.96 -13.57
N ASN A 167 1.34 -10.71 -14.82
CA ASN A 167 1.07 -9.45 -15.51
C ASN A 167 -0.43 -9.25 -15.80
N GLU A 168 -1.15 -10.31 -16.20
CA GLU A 168 -2.60 -10.28 -16.42
C GLU A 168 -3.34 -9.87 -15.13
N ILE A 169 -3.04 -10.55 -14.02
CA ILE A 169 -3.75 -10.31 -12.76
C ILE A 169 -3.38 -8.93 -12.20
N MET A 170 -2.11 -8.53 -12.25
CA MET A 170 -1.68 -7.20 -11.81
C MET A 170 -2.39 -6.10 -12.59
N SER A 171 -2.51 -6.24 -13.91
CA SER A 171 -3.24 -5.29 -14.76
C SER A 171 -4.72 -5.17 -14.37
N ALA A 172 -5.37 -6.30 -14.05
CA ALA A 172 -6.74 -6.30 -13.58
C ALA A 172 -6.90 -5.58 -12.23
N ILE A 173 -5.98 -5.80 -11.29
CA ILE A 173 -5.96 -5.13 -9.99
C ILE A 173 -5.74 -3.63 -10.16
N GLU A 174 -4.78 -3.21 -10.98
CA GLU A 174 -4.50 -1.81 -11.25
C GLU A 174 -5.72 -1.10 -11.83
N ALA A 175 -6.43 -1.73 -12.77
CA ALA A 175 -7.66 -1.20 -13.33
C ALA A 175 -8.77 -1.02 -12.28
N VAL A 176 -8.92 -1.96 -11.35
CA VAL A 176 -9.87 -1.83 -10.23
C VAL A 176 -9.44 -0.70 -9.29
N VAL A 177 -8.18 -0.66 -8.88
CA VAL A 177 -7.68 0.38 -7.97
C VAL A 177 -7.85 1.76 -8.60
N ALA A 178 -7.47 1.94 -9.87
CA ALA A 178 -7.61 3.20 -10.58
C ALA A 178 -9.06 3.69 -10.62
N ARG A 179 -10.03 2.78 -10.76
CA ARG A 179 -11.47 3.10 -10.78
C ARG A 179 -11.99 3.67 -9.47
N TYR A 180 -11.49 3.20 -8.33
CA TYR A 180 -12.02 3.54 -7.00
C TYR A 180 -11.09 4.44 -6.18
N ARG A 181 -9.90 4.77 -6.68
CA ARG A 181 -8.92 5.60 -5.99
C ARG A 181 -9.49 6.99 -5.66
N GLY A 182 -9.33 7.42 -4.41
CA GLY A 182 -9.74 8.75 -3.96
C GLY A 182 -11.24 8.93 -3.73
N LEU A 183 -12.04 7.87 -3.87
CA LEU A 183 -13.46 7.91 -3.54
C LEU A 183 -13.65 7.76 -2.02
N ASP A 184 -14.01 8.86 -1.36
CA ASP A 184 -14.43 8.88 0.04
C ASP A 184 -15.92 9.27 0.09
N LEU A 185 -16.79 8.26 0.01
CA LEU A 185 -18.24 8.42 -0.11
C LEU A 185 -18.94 8.01 1.20
N PRO A 186 -20.12 8.55 1.52
CA PRO A 186 -20.89 8.07 2.66
C PRO A 186 -21.11 6.56 2.61
N GLY A 187 -20.59 5.84 3.61
CA GLY A 187 -20.67 4.38 3.71
C GLY A 187 -19.52 3.60 3.09
N SER A 188 -18.54 4.26 2.46
CA SER A 188 -17.27 3.60 2.09
C SER A 188 -16.41 3.32 3.31
N ARG A 189 -15.49 2.37 3.17
CA ARG A 189 -14.50 2.04 4.19
C ARG A 189 -13.14 1.81 3.54
N PRO A 190 -12.04 1.97 4.28
CA PRO A 190 -10.73 1.46 3.86
C PRO A 190 -10.81 -0.04 3.57
N VAL A 191 -10.37 -0.44 2.37
CA VAL A 191 -10.28 -1.83 1.92
C VAL A 191 -8.86 -2.08 1.45
N GLN A 192 -8.23 -3.14 1.95
CA GLN A 192 -6.94 -3.62 1.45
C GLN A 192 -7.19 -4.77 0.47
N VAL A 193 -6.61 -4.68 -0.73
CA VAL A 193 -6.62 -5.75 -1.73
C VAL A 193 -5.23 -6.37 -1.75
N GLN A 194 -5.17 -7.71 -1.62
CA GLN A 194 -3.91 -8.47 -1.67
C GLN A 194 -4.05 -9.60 -2.69
N LEU A 195 -3.00 -9.82 -3.48
CA LEU A 195 -2.81 -10.99 -4.33
C LEU A 195 -1.46 -11.59 -3.97
N ASN A 196 -1.42 -12.91 -3.77
CA ASN A 196 -0.17 -13.63 -3.62
C ASN A 196 -0.13 -14.75 -4.66
N ALA A 197 0.85 -14.69 -5.55
CA ALA A 197 1.18 -15.76 -6.50
C ALA A 197 2.68 -16.04 -6.34
N PHE A 198 3.01 -17.26 -5.93
CA PHE A 198 4.39 -17.66 -5.66
C PHE A 198 4.53 -19.17 -5.83
N PRO A 199 5.71 -19.67 -6.28
CA PRO A 199 5.97 -21.10 -6.30
C PRO A 199 6.02 -21.64 -4.87
N LEU A 200 5.52 -22.87 -4.68
CA LEU A 200 5.67 -23.56 -3.41
C LEU A 200 7.10 -24.07 -3.28
N VAL A 201 7.79 -23.70 -2.19
CA VAL A 201 9.22 -24.01 -1.97
C VAL A 201 9.47 -25.52 -1.90
N ASP A 202 8.54 -26.27 -1.34
CA ASP A 202 8.60 -27.74 -1.28
C ASP A 202 7.92 -28.42 -2.48
N GLY A 203 7.54 -27.65 -3.50
CA GLY A 203 6.93 -28.18 -4.73
C GLY A 203 7.98 -28.68 -5.71
N GLU A 204 7.78 -29.88 -6.24
CA GLU A 204 8.63 -30.42 -7.31
C GLU A 204 8.19 -29.88 -8.67
N GLU A 205 9.15 -29.48 -9.48
CA GLU A 205 8.92 -29.13 -10.89
C GLU A 205 8.53 -30.39 -11.68
N VAL A 206 7.50 -30.28 -12.51
CA VAL A 206 7.10 -31.40 -13.39
C VAL A 206 8.20 -31.58 -14.44
N PRO A 207 8.80 -32.78 -14.57
CA PRO A 207 9.85 -33.02 -15.56
C PRO A 207 9.36 -32.74 -16.99
N GLU A 208 10.28 -32.28 -17.86
CA GLU A 208 10.04 -32.08 -19.30
C GLU A 208 9.52 -33.32 -20.03
#